data_AF-A0A3Q8WSI9-F1
#
_entry.id   AF-A0A3Q8WSI9-F1
#
_cell.length_a   1.000
_cell.length_b   1.000
_cell.length_c   1.000
_cell.angle_alpha   90.00
_cell.angle_beta   90.00
_cell.angle_gamma   90.00
#
_symmetry.space_group_name_H-M   'P 1'
#
loop_
_entity.id
_entity.type
_entity.pdbx_description
1 polymer ?
#
loop_
_entity_poly.entity_id
_entity_poly.type
_entity_poly.pdbx_seq_one_letter_code
_entity_poly.pdbx_strand_id
1 'polypeptide(L)'
;MNLSGWEILIILLVLILVFGAAKLPTIASSIGKSMKVFKKEVTELREDTDPNKPPRAVEQQGEAPRSSYDATAQRDERRDEDQPRQ
;
A
#
# COMPACT_ATOMS: atom_id res chain seq x y z
N MET A 1 -12.92 -33.79 -9.89
CA MET A 1 -13.49 -32.66 -10.65
C MET A 1 -12.63 -31.46 -10.33
N ASN A 2 -11.65 -31.18 -11.19
CA ASN A 2 -10.56 -30.26 -10.87
C ASN A 2 -11.08 -28.84 -11.12
N LEU A 3 -11.42 -28.09 -10.06
CA LEU A 3 -11.59 -26.63 -10.16
C LEU A 3 -10.21 -26.05 -10.50
N SER A 4 -9.92 -26.01 -11.79
CA SER A 4 -8.56 -25.93 -12.33
C SER A 4 -8.10 -24.48 -12.41
N GLY A 5 -8.41 -23.64 -11.41
CA GLY A 5 -8.07 -22.21 -11.36
C GLY A 5 -8.67 -21.34 -12.49
N TRP A 6 -9.02 -21.94 -13.62
CA TRP A 6 -9.55 -21.30 -14.81
C TRP A 6 -10.97 -20.81 -14.57
N GLU A 7 -11.77 -21.56 -13.80
CA GLU A 7 -13.11 -21.14 -13.38
C GLU A 7 -13.04 -19.87 -12.52
N ILE A 8 -12.05 -19.76 -11.63
CA ILE A 8 -11.85 -18.57 -10.78
C ILE A 8 -11.53 -17.35 -11.65
N LEU A 9 -10.69 -17.52 -12.69
CA LEU A 9 -10.39 -16.45 -13.64
C LEU A 9 -11.64 -16.00 -14.42
N ILE A 10 -12.49 -16.93 -14.86
CA ILE A 10 -13.74 -16.59 -15.55
C ILE A 10 -14.69 -15.81 -14.61
N ILE A 11 -14.85 -16.27 -13.37
CA ILE A 11 -15.70 -15.57 -12.39
C ILE A 11 -15.17 -14.17 -12.11
N LEU A 12 -13.84 -14.02 -11.97
CA LEU A 12 -13.20 -12.73 -11.77
C LEU A 12 -13.44 -11.80 -12.98
N LEU A 13 -13.36 -12.33 -14.20
CA LEU A 13 -13.63 -11.57 -15.42
C LEU A 13 -15.08 -11.05 -15.45
N VAL A 14 -16.06 -11.90 -15.11
CA VAL A 14 -17.47 -11.50 -15.01
C VAL A 14 -17.68 -10.43 -13.94
N LEU A 15 -17.03 -10.55 -12.77
CA LEU A 15 -17.08 -9.52 -11.73
C LEU A 15 -16.49 -8.18 -12.20
N ILE A 16 -15.37 -8.20 -12.94
CA ILE A 16 -14.79 -6.99 -13.53
C ILE A 16 -15.73 -6.35 -14.55
N LEU A 17 -16.47 -7.14 -15.33
CA LEU A 17 -17.43 -6.60 -16.30
C LEU A 17 -18.64 -5.94 -15.61
N VAL A 18 -19.14 -6.53 -14.53
CA VAL A 18 -20.31 -6.00 -13.78
C VAL A 18 -19.94 -4.82 -12.89
N PHE A 19 -18.85 -4.95 -12.12
CA PHE A 19 -18.44 -3.95 -11.13
C PHE A 19 -17.42 -2.94 -11.68
N GLY A 20 -16.70 -3.28 -12.75
CA GLY A 20 -15.59 -2.48 -13.29
C GLY A 20 -14.24 -2.80 -12.66
N ALA A 21 -13.17 -2.72 -13.45
CA ALA A 21 -11.80 -3.01 -13.02
C ALA A 21 -11.29 -2.10 -11.89
N ALA A 22 -11.83 -0.89 -11.77
CA ALA A 22 -11.45 0.07 -10.73
C ALA A 22 -12.07 -0.25 -9.36
N LYS A 23 -13.23 -0.94 -9.30
CA LYS A 23 -13.98 -1.15 -8.04
C LYS A 23 -13.46 -2.34 -7.22
N LEU A 24 -13.07 -3.43 -7.88
CA LEU A 24 -12.50 -4.61 -7.19
C LEU A 24 -11.24 -4.30 -6.35
N PRO A 25 -10.20 -3.61 -6.86
CA PRO A 25 -9.01 -3.32 -6.07
C PRO A 25 -9.30 -2.36 -4.92
N THR A 26 -10.25 -1.43 -5.07
CA THR A 26 -10.67 -0.53 -3.99
C THR A 26 -11.30 -1.31 -2.83
N ILE A 27 -12.24 -2.21 -3.12
CA ILE A 27 -12.90 -3.05 -2.10
C ILE A 27 -11.87 -3.97 -1.45
N ALA A 28 -11.04 -4.66 -2.24
CA ALA A 28 -9.99 -5.54 -1.72
C ALA A 28 -8.96 -4.80 -0.85
N SER A 29 -8.56 -3.58 -1.23
CA SER A 29 -7.63 -2.76 -0.45
C SER A 29 -8.21 -2.37 0.92
N SER A 30 -9.50 -2.01 0.97
CA SER A 30 -10.16 -1.67 2.23
C SER A 30 -10.28 -2.88 3.17
N ILE A 31 -10.71 -4.03 2.63
CA ILE A 31 -10.83 -5.28 3.39
C ILE A 31 -9.44 -5.74 3.87
N GLY A 32 -8.43 -5.69 3.00
CA GLY A 32 -7.06 -6.09 3.33
C GLY A 32 -6.44 -5.25 4.45
N LYS A 33 -6.73 -3.95 4.49
CA LYS A 33 -6.30 -3.07 5.60
C LYS A 33 -6.94 -3.48 6.92
N SER A 34 -8.25 -3.68 6.95
CA SER A 34 -8.96 -4.15 8.16
C SER A 34 -8.48 -5.52 8.62
N MET A 35 -8.25 -6.45 7.69
CA MET A 35 -7.74 -7.79 7.98
C MET A 35 -6.30 -7.75 8.53
N LYS A 36 -5.45 -6.84 8.03
CA LYS A 36 -4.09 -6.64 8.54
C LYS A 36 -4.10 -6.17 10.00
N VAL A 37 -4.97 -5.23 10.34
CA VAL A 37 -5.11 -4.72 11.72
C VAL A 37 -5.64 -5.82 12.63
N PHE A 38 -6.75 -6.47 12.24
CA PHE A 38 -7.33 -7.57 13.02
C PHE A 38 -6.33 -8.72 13.24
N LYS A 39 -5.57 -9.12 12.21
CA LYS A 39 -4.54 -10.15 12.34
C LYS A 39 -3.44 -9.73 13.33
N LYS A 40 -3.04 -8.46 13.34
CA LYS A 40 -2.03 -7.96 14.28
C LYS A 40 -2.53 -8.02 15.72
N GLU A 41 -3.73 -7.51 15.97
CA GLU A 41 -4.34 -7.55 17.31
C GLU A 41 -4.52 -8.99 17.80
N VAL A 42 -5.01 -9.89 16.94
CA VAL A 42 -5.16 -11.31 17.28
C VAL A 42 -3.81 -12.01 17.49
N THR A 43 -2.77 -11.63 16.74
CA THR A 43 -1.41 -12.15 16.97
C THR A 43 -0.83 -11.61 18.28
N GLU A 44 -1.01 -10.33 18.59
CA GLU A 44 -0.55 -9.70 19.84
C GLU A 44 -1.21 -10.34 21.05
N LEU A 45 -2.53 -10.57 21.02
CA LEU A 45 -3.25 -11.31 22.07
C LEU A 45 -2.76 -12.74 22.27
N ARG A 46 -2.22 -13.38 21.22
CA ARG A 46 -1.60 -14.71 21.32
C ARG A 46 -0.14 -14.64 21.77
N GLU A 47 0.58 -13.58 21.40
CA GLU A 47 1.98 -13.34 21.75
C GLU A 47 2.14 -12.78 23.18
N ASP A 48 1.13 -12.17 23.80
CA ASP A 48 1.13 -11.75 25.21
C ASP A 48 1.26 -12.93 26.21
N THR A 49 1.20 -14.18 25.74
CA THR A 49 1.54 -15.38 26.52
C THR A 49 3.03 -15.76 26.41
N ASP A 50 3.81 -15.11 25.54
CA ASP A 50 5.24 -15.35 25.30
C ASP A 50 6.08 -14.10 25.68
N PRO A 51 6.78 -14.11 26.83
CA PRO A 51 7.42 -12.92 27.40
C PRO A 51 8.71 -12.47 26.69
N ASN A 52 9.07 -13.00 25.51
CA ASN A 52 10.44 -12.88 24.99
C ASN A 52 10.58 -12.31 23.57
N LYS A 53 9.69 -11.43 23.09
CA LYS A 53 9.75 -10.91 21.72
C LYS A 53 9.73 -9.37 21.63
N PRO A 54 10.65 -8.74 20.86
CA PRO A 54 10.70 -7.29 20.71
C PRO A 54 9.55 -6.74 19.83
N PRO A 55 8.96 -5.57 20.14
CA PRO A 55 7.85 -5.00 19.39
C PRO A 55 8.28 -4.64 17.97
N ARG A 56 7.68 -5.26 16.95
CA ARG A 56 7.87 -4.86 15.55
C ARG A 56 6.92 -3.72 15.20
N ALA A 57 7.52 -2.56 14.94
CA ALA A 57 6.84 -1.36 14.46
C ALA A 57 5.87 -1.69 13.32
N VAL A 58 4.64 -1.23 13.48
CA VAL A 58 3.57 -1.37 12.52
C VAL A 58 3.93 -0.48 11.32
N GLU A 59 4.61 -1.03 10.30
CA GLU A 59 4.81 -0.31 9.03
C GLU A 59 3.44 0.09 8.45
N GLN A 60 3.12 1.36 8.65
CA GLN A 60 2.08 2.12 7.96
C GLN A 60 2.56 2.36 6.53
N GLN A 61 2.47 1.35 5.67
CA GLN A 61 2.49 1.58 4.23
C GLN A 61 1.15 2.19 3.83
N GLY A 62 1.16 3.51 3.81
CA GLY A 62 0.13 4.40 3.31
C GLY A 62 0.73 5.73 2.86
N GLU A 63 1.95 5.74 2.32
CA GLU A 63 2.46 6.88 1.57
C GLU A 63 1.86 6.83 0.16
N ALA A 64 0.80 7.61 -0.02
CA ALA A 64 0.48 8.14 -1.34
C ALA A 64 1.73 8.86 -1.87
N PRO A 65 2.10 8.73 -3.15
CA PRO A 65 3.24 9.44 -3.70
C PRO A 65 3.06 10.93 -3.47
N ARG A 66 3.84 11.53 -2.56
CA ARG A 66 4.01 12.97 -2.53
C ARG A 66 4.73 13.31 -3.82
N SER A 67 3.94 13.80 -4.75
CA SER A 67 4.30 14.36 -6.05
C SER A 67 5.71 14.97 -6.01
N SER A 68 6.64 14.30 -6.68
CA SER A 68 8.04 14.69 -6.84
C SER A 68 8.24 15.94 -7.71
N TYR A 69 7.19 16.74 -7.94
CA TYR A 69 7.22 17.90 -8.82
C TYR A 69 7.78 19.17 -8.15
N ASP A 70 7.87 19.22 -6.82
CA ASP A 70 8.26 20.46 -6.11
C ASP A 70 9.78 20.58 -5.86
N ALA A 71 10.54 19.47 -5.97
CA ALA A 71 11.97 19.47 -5.66
C ALA A 71 12.88 19.97 -6.80
N THR A 72 12.37 20.05 -8.03
CA THR A 72 13.13 20.53 -9.20
C THR A 72 13.01 22.03 -9.44
N ALA A 73 11.93 22.68 -8.98
CA ALA A 73 11.75 24.13 -9.15
C ALA A 73 12.74 24.94 -8.29
N GLN A 74 13.02 24.49 -7.07
CA GLN A 74 13.83 25.23 -6.10
C GLN A 74 15.36 25.10 -6.32
N ARG A 75 15.79 24.20 -7.22
CA ARG A 75 17.21 23.97 -7.53
C ARG A 75 17.74 24.88 -8.63
N ASP A 76 16.87 25.34 -9.53
CA ASP A 76 17.27 26.24 -10.61
C ASP A 76 17.39 27.69 -10.14
N GLU A 77 16.55 28.16 -9.19
CA GLU A 77 16.61 29.54 -8.67
C GLU A 77 17.90 29.85 -7.88
N ARG A 78 18.50 28.85 -7.22
CA ARG A 78 19.74 29.06 -6.45
C ARG A 78 21.02 28.99 -7.29
N ARG A 79 20.92 28.63 -8.58
CA ARG A 79 22.09 28.46 -9.45
C ARG A 79 22.51 29.73 -10.16
N ASP A 80 21.63 30.73 -10.21
CA ASP A 80 21.87 31.99 -10.93
C ASP A 80 22.41 33.15 -10.06
N GLU A 81 22.50 33.01 -8.73
CA GLU A 81 22.99 34.08 -7.84
C GLU A 81 24.45 33.97 -7.37
N ASP A 82 25.21 32.92 -7.73
CA ASP A 82 26.58 32.70 -7.21
C ASP A 82 27.68 32.77 -8.27
N GLN A 83 27.62 33.77 -9.15
CA GLN A 83 28.75 34.11 -10.01
C GLN A 83 29.15 35.58 -9.85
N PRO A 84 29.94 35.93 -8.81
CA PRO A 84 30.66 37.20 -8.81
C PRO A 84 31.73 37.15 -9.92
N ARG A 85 31.51 37.97 -10.94
CA ARG A 85 32.52 38.32 -11.94
C ARG A 85 33.65 39.09 -11.25
N GLN A 86 34.79 38.45 -11.03
CA GLN A 86 36.11 39.08 -10.88
C GLN A 86 37.18 38.13 -11.41
#